data_AF-A0A8K1G8W4-F1
#
_entry.id   AF-A0A8K1G8W4-F1
#
_cell.length_a   1.000
_cell.length_b   1.000
_cell.length_c   1.000
_cell.angle_alpha   90.00
_cell.angle_beta   90.00
_cell.angle_gamma   90.00
#
_symmetry.space_group_name_H-M   'P 1'
#
loop_
_entity.id
_entity.type
_entity.pdbx_description
1 polymer ?
#
loop_
_entity_poly.entity_id
_entity_poly.type
_entity_poly.pdbx_seq_one_letter_code
_entity_poly.pdbx_strand_id
1 'polypeptide(L)'
;MDWYMMNCELLATCSALGYLEGDVYHREPDCLESVKDLIRYLRHEDESRDVRQQLGAAQILQNDLLPILVQYHEDKVLFDAVIRLMVNLTQPALLCFGKVPADATSRHHFLQVLSYLQAYKE
;
A
#
# COMPACT_ATOMS: atom_id res chain seq x y z
N MET A 1 11.54 4.45 22.12
CA MET A 1 11.57 5.56 21.16
C MET A 1 12.32 5.04 19.95
N ASP A 2 11.60 4.45 18.99
CA ASP A 2 12.02 4.12 17.60
C ASP A 2 10.85 3.37 16.89
N TRP A 3 9.60 3.83 17.07
CA TRP A 3 8.38 3.18 16.53
C TRP A 3 7.82 3.89 15.28
N TYR A 4 8.57 4.81 14.67
CA TYR A 4 8.04 5.74 13.67
C TYR A 4 8.99 6.06 12.51
N MET A 5 10.07 5.29 12.31
CA MET A 5 10.73 5.33 11.01
C MET A 5 9.93 4.44 10.07
N MET A 6 9.16 5.06 9.18
CA MET A 6 8.85 4.43 7.90
C MET A 6 10.17 3.89 7.36
N ASN A 7 10.21 2.62 6.93
CA ASN A 7 11.43 2.09 6.34
C ASN A 7 11.83 3.07 5.23
N CYS A 8 13.01 3.71 5.32
CA CYS A 8 13.40 4.79 4.40
C CYS A 8 13.31 4.32 2.95
N GLU A 9 13.55 3.03 2.73
CA GLU A 9 13.35 2.36 1.45
C GLU A 9 11.88 2.39 1.00
N LEU A 10 10.94 2.02 1.87
CA LEU A 10 9.51 2.04 1.56
C LEU A 10 9.01 3.45 1.22
N LEU A 11 9.44 4.47 1.97
CA LEU A 11 9.10 5.86 1.67
C LEU A 11 9.67 6.31 0.32
N ALA A 12 10.94 6.00 0.06
CA ALA A 12 11.57 6.31 -1.22
C ALA A 12 10.85 5.63 -2.39
N THR A 13 10.45 4.36 -2.23
CA THR A 13 9.67 3.63 -3.24
C THR A 13 8.29 4.25 -3.47
N CYS A 14 7.61 4.70 -2.41
CA CYS A 14 6.32 5.39 -2.55
C CYS A 14 6.47 6.70 -3.32
N SER A 15 7.46 7.52 -2.96
CA SER A 15 7.75 8.79 -3.65
C SER A 15 8.17 8.58 -5.11
N ALA A 16 8.71 7.42 -5.46
CA ALA A 16 9.09 7.05 -6.82
C ALA A 16 7.90 6.49 -7.65
N LEU A 17 6.66 6.60 -7.18
CA LEU A 17 5.47 6.31 -7.98
C LEU A 17 5.13 7.50 -8.89
N GLY A 18 5.07 8.69 -8.32
CA GLY A 18 4.62 9.90 -9.01
C GLY A 18 4.02 10.92 -8.06
N TYR A 19 3.32 11.90 -8.64
CA TYR A 19 2.59 12.93 -7.90
C TYR A 19 1.38 13.40 -8.69
N LEU A 20 0.39 13.96 -7.98
CA LEU A 20 -0.78 14.57 -8.60
C LEU A 20 -0.57 16.09 -8.72
N GLU A 21 -0.63 16.62 -9.93
CA GLU A 21 -0.64 18.07 -10.22
C GLU A 21 -2.00 18.45 -10.81
N GLY A 22 -2.86 19.06 -9.98
CA GLY A 22 -4.25 19.28 -10.34
C GLY A 22 -5.01 17.96 -10.49
N ASP A 23 -5.55 17.69 -11.68
CA ASP A 23 -6.26 16.45 -11.99
C ASP A 23 -5.39 15.44 -12.78
N VAL A 24 -4.13 15.77 -13.04
CA VAL A 24 -3.22 14.93 -13.83
C VAL A 24 -2.21 14.28 -12.90
N TYR A 25 -2.12 12.95 -12.96
CA TYR A 25 -1.11 12.20 -12.23
C TYR A 25 0.14 12.08 -13.09
N HIS A 26 1.27 12.54 -12.57
CA HIS A 26 2.57 12.47 -13.20
C HIS A 26 3.37 11.32 -12.60
N ARG A 27 3.42 10.19 -13.32
CA ARG A 27 4.22 9.03 -12.90
C ARG A 27 5.72 9.26 -13.14
N GLU A 28 6.54 8.75 -12.22
CA GLU A 28 8.00 8.73 -12.37
C GLU A 28 8.44 7.64 -13.39
N PRO A 29 9.64 7.74 -13.99
CA PRO A 29 10.15 6.75 -14.95
C PRO A 29 10.17 5.32 -14.40
N ASP A 30 10.48 5.17 -13.11
CA ASP A 30 10.62 3.88 -12.43
C ASP A 30 9.34 3.38 -11.76
N CYS A 31 8.19 4.03 -12.01
CA CYS A 31 6.90 3.72 -11.37
C CYS A 31 6.53 2.23 -11.40
N LEU A 32 6.76 1.53 -12.53
CA LEU A 32 6.50 0.09 -12.63
C LEU A 32 7.37 -0.74 -11.69
N GLU A 33 8.66 -0.42 -11.59
CA GLU A 33 9.57 -1.14 -10.69
C GLU A 33 9.24 -0.82 -9.23
N SER A 34 8.90 0.42 -8.91
CA SER A 34 8.40 0.83 -7.61
C SER A 34 7.16 0.02 -7.19
N VAL A 35 6.16 -0.14 -8.06
CA VAL A 35 4.98 -0.98 -7.78
C VAL A 35 5.36 -2.43 -7.51
N LYS A 36 6.30 -3.00 -8.29
CA LYS A 36 6.79 -4.36 -8.06
C LYS A 36 7.53 -4.49 -6.72
N ASP A 37 8.30 -3.48 -6.32
CA ASP A 37 8.98 -3.44 -5.03
C ASP A 37 8.00 -3.36 -3.86
N LEU A 38 6.94 -2.56 -3.97
CA LEU A 38 5.86 -2.54 -2.97
C LEU A 38 5.20 -3.92 -2.79
N ILE A 39 4.98 -4.65 -3.89
CA ILE A 39 4.48 -6.04 -3.82
C ILE A 39 5.49 -6.96 -3.12
N ARG A 40 6.79 -6.78 -3.36
CA ARG A 40 7.86 -7.54 -2.70
C ARG A 40 7.88 -7.23 -1.20
N TYR A 41 7.76 -5.97 -0.80
CA TYR A 41 7.72 -5.57 0.62
C TYR A 41 6.52 -6.19 1.33
N LEU A 42 5.31 -6.16 0.75
CA LEU A 42 4.12 -6.80 1.32
C LEU A 42 4.27 -8.32 1.50
N ARG A 43 5.07 -8.99 0.66
CA ARG A 43 5.34 -10.43 0.80
C ARG A 43 6.22 -10.74 2.02
N HIS A 44 7.02 -9.78 2.46
CA HIS A 44 8.02 -9.93 3.52
C HIS A 44 7.70 -9.08 4.75
N GLU A 45 6.47 -8.58 4.87
CA GLU A 45 6.02 -7.81 6.04
C GLU A 45 6.03 -8.68 7.31
N ASP A 46 6.26 -8.03 8.45
CA ASP A 46 6.37 -8.71 9.74
C ASP A 46 5.00 -9.15 10.30
N GLU A 47 4.99 -9.71 11.51
CA GLU A 47 3.76 -10.16 12.18
C GLU A 47 2.82 -8.99 12.54
N SER A 48 3.35 -7.77 12.68
CA SER A 48 2.55 -6.58 12.90
C SER A 48 1.87 -6.11 11.63
N ARG A 49 2.30 -6.57 10.44
CA ARG A 49 1.85 -6.07 9.13
C ARG A 49 2.26 -4.62 8.95
N ASP A 50 3.52 -4.35 9.26
CA ASP A 50 4.15 -3.04 9.26
C ASP A 50 4.07 -2.35 7.89
N VAL A 51 4.36 -3.07 6.80
CA VAL A 51 4.38 -2.51 5.44
C VAL A 51 2.99 -2.03 5.04
N ARG A 52 1.96 -2.87 5.15
CA ARG A 52 0.59 -2.45 4.76
C ARG A 52 0.05 -1.33 5.64
N GLN A 53 0.46 -1.27 6.92
CA GLN A 53 0.07 -0.17 7.80
C GLN A 53 0.70 1.15 7.36
N GLN A 54 1.98 1.13 6.96
CA GLN A 54 2.67 2.31 6.43
C GLN A 54 2.07 2.77 5.10
N LEU A 55 1.79 1.85 4.18
CA LEU A 55 1.12 2.16 2.90
C LEU A 55 -0.28 2.73 3.10
N GLY A 56 -1.04 2.21 4.08
CA GLY A 56 -2.34 2.74 4.43
C GLY A 56 -2.28 4.13 5.08
N ALA A 57 -1.30 4.35 5.96
CA ALA A 57 -1.06 5.66 6.58
C ALA A 57 -0.71 6.73 5.54
N ALA A 58 0.06 6.37 4.52
CA ALA A 58 0.44 7.23 3.41
C ALA A 58 -0.65 7.37 2.32
N GLN A 59 -1.78 6.66 2.46
CA GLN A 59 -2.89 6.66 1.51
C GLN A 59 -2.46 6.37 0.06
N ILE A 60 -1.47 5.48 -0.12
CA ILE A 60 -0.89 5.15 -1.44
C ILE A 60 -1.95 4.63 -2.41
N LEU A 61 -2.92 3.86 -1.92
CA LEU A 61 -4.00 3.37 -2.78
C LEU A 61 -4.80 4.52 -3.39
N GLN A 62 -5.17 5.50 -2.57
CA GLN A 62 -6.02 6.62 -2.97
C GLN A 62 -5.26 7.67 -3.79
N ASN A 63 -4.05 8.04 -3.34
CA ASN A 63 -3.29 9.14 -3.90
C ASN A 63 -2.48 8.75 -5.14
N ASP A 64 -2.13 7.47 -5.29
CA ASP A 64 -1.27 6.99 -6.37
C ASP A 64 -1.92 5.88 -7.19
N LEU A 65 -2.30 4.77 -6.57
CA LEU A 65 -2.73 3.58 -7.32
C LEU A 65 -4.03 3.81 -8.10
N LEU A 66 -5.01 4.49 -7.50
CA LEU A 66 -6.26 4.85 -8.17
C LEU A 66 -6.02 5.81 -9.36
N PRO A 67 -5.32 6.95 -9.21
CA PRO A 67 -4.96 7.80 -10.34
C PRO A 67 -4.18 7.07 -11.44
N ILE A 68 -3.20 6.23 -11.08
CA ILE A 68 -2.45 5.44 -12.06
C ILE A 68 -3.39 4.52 -12.85
N LEU A 69 -4.30 3.84 -12.15
CA LEU A 69 -5.24 2.90 -12.77
C LEU A 69 -6.22 3.61 -13.72
N VAL A 70 -6.65 4.83 -13.38
CA VAL A 70 -7.58 5.62 -14.20
C VAL A 70 -6.88 6.27 -15.40
N GLN A 71 -5.71 6.86 -15.19
CA GLN A 71 -5.05 7.69 -16.20
C GLN A 71 -4.07 6.92 -17.10
N TYR A 72 -3.54 5.78 -16.65
CA TYR A 72 -2.55 4.98 -17.37
C TYR A 72 -3.02 3.55 -17.70
N HIS A 73 -4.33 3.33 -17.83
CA HIS A 73 -4.92 2.00 -18.11
C HIS A 73 -4.49 1.34 -19.43
N GLU A 74 -3.91 2.10 -20.35
CA GLU A 74 -3.39 1.59 -21.63
C GLU A 74 -2.06 0.86 -21.47
N ASP A 75 -1.24 1.23 -20.48
CA ASP A 75 -0.03 0.51 -20.11
C ASP A 75 -0.43 -0.79 -19.38
N LYS A 76 -0.61 -1.87 -20.15
CA LYS A 76 -1.09 -3.15 -19.63
C LYS A 76 -0.16 -3.78 -18.60
N VAL A 77 1.14 -3.51 -18.67
CA VAL A 77 2.12 -4.08 -17.74
C VAL A 77 2.02 -3.36 -16.40
N LEU A 78 1.96 -2.02 -16.42
CA LEU A 78 1.73 -1.23 -15.21
C LEU A 78 0.37 -1.53 -14.59
N PHE A 79 -0.68 -1.59 -15.41
CA PHE A 79 -2.03 -1.88 -14.96
C PHE A 79 -2.12 -3.23 -14.22
N ASP A 80 -1.55 -4.31 -14.78
CA ASP A 80 -1.53 -5.62 -14.10
C ASP A 80 -0.78 -5.56 -12.75
N ALA A 81 0.34 -4.86 -12.71
CA ALA A 81 1.12 -4.69 -11.47
C ALA A 81 0.33 -3.92 -10.40
N VAL A 82 -0.32 -2.82 -10.77
CA VAL A 82 -1.14 -2.01 -9.86
C VAL A 82 -2.33 -2.81 -9.33
N ILE A 83 -3.04 -3.55 -10.19
CA ILE A 83 -4.14 -4.42 -9.76
C ILE A 83 -3.66 -5.46 -8.75
N ARG A 84 -2.51 -6.11 -8.99
CA ARG A 84 -1.94 -7.09 -8.03
C ARG A 84 -1.62 -6.46 -6.68
N LEU A 85 -1.08 -5.24 -6.68
CA LEU A 85 -0.81 -4.50 -5.44
C LEU A 85 -2.11 -4.16 -4.70
N MET A 86 -3.11 -3.64 -5.40
CA MET A 86 -4.42 -3.31 -4.82
C MET A 86 -5.13 -4.54 -4.26
N VAL A 87 -5.09 -5.68 -4.96
CA VAL A 87 -5.65 -6.96 -4.47
C VAL A 87 -4.95 -7.40 -3.18
N ASN A 88 -3.63 -7.22 -3.06
CA ASN A 88 -2.90 -7.53 -1.82
C ASN A 88 -3.29 -6.59 -0.66
N LEU A 89 -3.33 -5.28 -0.93
CA LEU A 89 -3.69 -4.26 0.05
C LEU A 89 -5.13 -4.39 0.56
N THR A 90 -6.04 -4.89 -0.29
CA THR A 90 -7.46 -5.09 0.03
C THR A 90 -7.78 -6.48 0.60
N GLN A 91 -6.77 -7.31 0.89
CA GLN A 91 -6.99 -8.59 1.56
C GLN A 91 -7.70 -8.39 2.91
N PRO A 92 -8.72 -9.22 3.25
CA PRO A 92 -9.36 -9.18 4.55
C PRO A 92 -8.35 -9.25 5.70
N ALA A 93 -8.48 -8.37 6.70
CA ALA A 93 -7.58 -8.37 7.86
C ALA A 93 -7.50 -9.74 8.55
N LEU A 94 -8.57 -10.53 8.53
CA LEU A 94 -8.57 -11.91 9.02
C LEU A 94 -7.56 -12.81 8.29
N LEU A 95 -7.37 -12.64 6.98
CA LEU A 95 -6.35 -13.39 6.24
C LEU A 95 -4.95 -12.86 6.54
N CYS A 96 -4.79 -11.55 6.74
CA CYS A 96 -3.52 -10.95 7.10
C CYS A 96 -3.04 -11.46 8.47
N PHE A 97 -3.91 -11.53 9.48
CA PHE A 97 -3.52 -11.92 10.85
C PHE A 97 -3.83 -13.39 11.19
N GLY A 98 -4.49 -14.14 10.29
CA GLY A 98 -4.92 -15.53 10.48
C GLY A 98 -6.10 -15.72 11.44
N LYS A 99 -6.23 -14.85 12.45
CA LYS A 99 -7.35 -14.78 13.40
C LYS A 99 -7.44 -13.38 13.99
N VAL A 100 -8.51 -13.09 14.73
CA VAL A 100 -8.58 -11.87 15.55
C VAL A 100 -7.60 -12.01 16.73
N PRO A 101 -6.61 -11.12 16.88
CA PRO A 101 -5.65 -11.22 17.99
C PRO A 101 -6.30 -10.96 19.35
N ALA A 102 -5.82 -11.67 20.38
CA ALA A 102 -6.33 -11.57 21.73
C ALA A 102 -5.55 -10.56 22.59
N ASP A 103 -4.25 -10.39 22.31
CA ASP A 103 -3.39 -9.42 22.96
C ASP A 103 -3.67 -8.01 22.45
N ALA A 104 -3.53 -7.02 23.33
CA ALA A 104 -3.87 -5.64 23.03
C ALA A 104 -3.05 -5.04 21.87
N THR A 105 -1.76 -5.36 21.80
CA THR A 105 -0.83 -4.81 20.81
C THR A 105 -1.17 -5.30 19.39
N SER A 106 -1.24 -6.61 19.18
CA SER A 106 -1.58 -7.17 17.87
C SER A 106 -3.02 -6.82 17.48
N ARG A 107 -3.93 -6.71 18.46
CA ARG A 107 -5.30 -6.25 18.20
C ARG A 107 -5.35 -4.80 17.74
N HIS A 108 -4.47 -3.93 18.24
CA HIS A 108 -4.35 -2.57 17.73
C HIS A 108 -3.95 -2.56 16.25
N HIS A 109 -2.91 -3.32 15.87
CA HIS A 109 -2.50 -3.46 14.46
C HIS A 109 -3.62 -4.04 13.57
N PHE A 110 -4.34 -5.06 14.06
CA PHE A 110 -5.49 -5.61 13.35
C PHE A 110 -6.57 -4.56 13.06
N LEU A 111 -6.94 -3.77 14.07
CA LEU A 111 -7.94 -2.72 13.94
C LEU A 111 -7.46 -1.58 13.02
N GLN A 112 -6.16 -1.27 13.06
CA GLN A 112 -5.56 -0.28 12.17
C GLN A 112 -5.62 -0.72 10.70
N VAL A 113 -5.29 -1.98 10.41
CA VAL A 113 -5.46 -2.54 9.06
C VAL A 113 -6.92 -2.52 8.64
N LEU A 114 -7.84 -2.86 9.55
CA LEU A 114 -9.28 -2.82 9.26
C LEU A 114 -9.76 -1.40 8.92
N SER A 115 -9.28 -0.35 9.60
CA SER A 115 -9.65 1.03 9.27
C SER A 115 -9.13 1.44 7.88
N TYR A 116 -7.94 0.99 7.48
CA TYR A 116 -7.45 1.25 6.12
C TYR A 116 -8.28 0.52 5.06
N LEU A 117 -8.68 -0.72 5.32
CA LEU A 117 -9.58 -1.46 4.42
C LEU A 117 -10.94 -0.77 4.26
N GLN A 118 -11.46 -0.13 5.31
CA GLN A 118 -12.67 0.68 5.23
C GLN A 118 -12.43 1.93 4.37
N ALA A 119 -11.32 2.63 4.59
CA ALA A 119 -10.94 3.81 3.80
C ALA A 119 -10.64 3.51 2.32
N TYR A 120 -10.23 2.28 1.97
CA TYR A 120 -10.05 1.86 0.57
C TYR A 120 -11.38 1.57 -0.14
N LYS A 121 -12.47 1.37 0.62
CA LYS A 121 -13.78 1.01 0.09
C LYS A 121 -14.65 2.23 -0.22
N GLU A 122 -14.44 3.34 0.49
CA GLU A 122 -15.13 4.62 0.28
C GLU A 122 -14.71 5.27 -1.04
#